data_AF-A0A0Q8KW40-F1
#
_entry.id   AF-A0A0Q8KW40-F1
#
_cell.length_a   1.000
_cell.length_b   1.000
_cell.length_c   1.000
_cell.angle_alpha   90.00
_cell.angle_beta   90.00
_cell.angle_gamma   90.00
#
_symmetry.space_group_name_H-M   'P 1'
#
loop_
_entity.id
_entity.type
_entity.pdbx_description
1 polymer ?
#
loop_
_entity_poly.entity_id
_entity_poly.type
_entity_poly.pdbx_seq_one_letter_code
_entity_poly.pdbx_strand_id
1 'polypeptide(L)'
;MAKAKLSDDVKTYIVQALACFDSPSVVAKAVKAEFDQEISRQLVESHDPNKKAASGLAPKWRILFDETRKTFLEDTAAIAISHRAVRLRALQRMADKAETMGNMSLAAQLHKQAAEEVGNAYTNRRELTGKDGKDLPAPTAPVTIFQLPDNGRS
;
A
#
# COMPACT_ATOMS: atom_id res chain seq x y z
N MET A 1 -17.63 -20.07 24.31
CA MET A 1 -16.37 -20.72 23.90
C MET A 1 -15.26 -20.21 24.80
N ALA A 2 -14.53 -21.11 25.46
CA ALA A 2 -13.45 -20.73 26.37
C ALA A 2 -12.35 -19.97 25.59
N LYS A 3 -11.97 -18.79 26.06
CA LYS A 3 -10.86 -18.02 25.51
C LYS A 3 -9.59 -18.82 25.82
N ALA A 4 -9.00 -19.50 24.84
CA ALA A 4 -7.72 -20.17 25.02
C ALA A 4 -6.72 -19.13 25.56
N LYS A 5 -6.11 -19.42 26.70
CA LYS A 5 -5.20 -18.49 27.37
C LYS A 5 -3.87 -18.55 26.63
N LEU A 6 -3.72 -17.69 25.61
CA LEU A 6 -2.47 -17.55 24.86
C LEU A 6 -1.34 -17.09 25.80
N SER A 7 -0.14 -17.67 25.63
CA SER A 7 1.07 -17.15 26.26
C SER A 7 1.38 -15.75 25.71
N ASP A 8 2.16 -14.97 26.46
CA ASP A 8 2.54 -13.64 25.99
C ASP A 8 3.48 -13.71 24.77
N ASP A 9 4.25 -14.78 24.61
CA ASP A 9 5.09 -15.01 23.41
C ASP A 9 4.23 -15.21 22.15
N VAL A 10 3.19 -16.04 22.23
CA VAL A 10 2.27 -16.27 21.10
C VAL A 10 1.51 -14.99 20.75
N LYS A 11 1.10 -14.19 21.74
CA LYS A 11 0.47 -12.89 21.48
C LYS A 11 1.43 -11.91 20.82
N THR A 12 2.68 -11.87 21.27
CA THR A 12 3.74 -11.04 20.68
C THR A 12 3.92 -11.38 19.21
N TYR A 13 4.07 -12.66 18.90
CA TYR A 13 4.19 -13.15 17.53
C TYR A 13 2.98 -12.76 16.67
N ILE A 14 1.76 -13.00 17.15
CA ILE A 14 0.53 -12.65 16.43
C ILE A 14 0.48 -11.15 16.12
N VAL A 15 0.75 -10.30 17.12
CA VAL A 15 0.70 -8.84 16.97
C VAL A 15 1.75 -8.37 15.96
N GLN A 16 2.97 -8.90 16.02
CA GLN A 16 4.05 -8.55 15.11
C GLN A 16 3.76 -9.01 13.67
N ALA A 17 3.31 -10.25 13.47
CA ALA A 17 2.98 -10.76 12.14
C ALA A 17 1.84 -9.95 11.49
N LEU A 18 0.81 -9.63 12.26
CA LEU A 18 -0.27 -8.75 11.80
C LEU A 18 0.26 -7.34 11.48
N ALA A 19 1.18 -6.80 12.29
CA ALA A 19 1.87 -5.54 12.05
C ALA A 19 2.75 -5.54 10.78
N CYS A 20 3.10 -6.72 10.26
CA CYS A 20 3.82 -6.91 8.99
C CYS A 20 2.90 -7.23 7.80
N PHE A 21 1.58 -6.99 7.93
CA PHE A 21 0.56 -7.24 6.89
C PHE A 21 0.23 -8.71 6.59
N ASP A 22 0.66 -9.66 7.43
CA ASP A 22 0.22 -11.05 7.27
C ASP A 22 -1.28 -11.18 7.51
N SER A 23 -1.94 -12.01 6.68
CA SER A 23 -3.37 -12.25 6.85
C SER A 23 -3.62 -13.11 8.11
N PRO A 24 -4.75 -12.91 8.82
CA PRO A 24 -5.07 -13.71 10.00
C PRO A 24 -5.07 -15.23 9.77
N SER A 25 -5.40 -15.68 8.56
CA SER A 25 -5.35 -17.10 8.18
C SER A 25 -3.91 -17.64 8.07
N VAL A 26 -2.97 -16.81 7.62
CA VAL A 26 -1.55 -17.16 7.53
C VAL A 26 -0.96 -17.21 8.93
N VAL A 27 -1.22 -16.19 9.76
CA VAL A 27 -0.74 -16.13 11.15
C VAL A 27 -1.25 -17.32 11.97
N ALA A 28 -2.52 -17.71 11.83
CA ALA A 28 -3.05 -18.89 12.53
C ALA A 28 -2.33 -20.19 12.17
N LYS A 29 -1.97 -20.37 10.89
CA LYS A 29 -1.18 -21.53 10.43
C LYS A 29 0.25 -21.47 10.95
N ALA A 30 0.86 -20.28 10.95
CA ALA A 30 2.22 -20.09 11.42
C ALA A 30 2.34 -20.34 12.93
N VAL A 31 1.36 -19.88 13.73
CA VAL A 31 1.31 -20.19 15.17
C VAL A 31 1.18 -21.70 15.43
N LYS A 32 0.39 -22.41 14.62
CA LYS A 32 0.30 -23.87 14.71
C LYS A 32 1.63 -24.55 14.37
N ALA A 33 2.38 -24.02 13.40
CA ALA A 33 3.68 -24.59 13.01
C ALA A 33 4.79 -24.29 14.02
N GLU A 34 4.85 -23.08 14.57
CA GLU A 34 5.95 -22.63 15.44
C GLU A 34 5.72 -22.93 16.92
N PHE A 35 4.46 -22.89 17.39
CA PHE A 35 4.11 -23.02 18.80
C PHE A 35 3.24 -24.26 19.10
N ASP A 36 2.97 -25.10 18.09
CA ASP A 36 2.06 -26.27 18.17
C ASP A 36 0.69 -25.93 18.78
N GLN A 37 0.25 -24.68 18.61
CA GLN A 37 -0.99 -24.17 19.19
C GLN A 37 -2.02 -23.88 18.11
N GLU A 38 -3.12 -24.64 18.13
CA GLU A 38 -4.22 -24.43 17.20
C GLU A 38 -5.11 -23.27 17.68
N ILE A 39 -5.13 -22.19 16.89
CA ILE A 39 -5.91 -20.98 17.17
C ILE A 39 -6.86 -20.66 16.02
N SER A 40 -8.02 -20.09 16.35
CA SER A 40 -8.96 -19.65 15.34
C SER A 40 -8.56 -18.32 14.71
N ARG A 41 -8.95 -18.11 13.45
CA ARG A 41 -8.73 -16.83 12.76
C ARG A 41 -9.36 -15.65 13.51
N GLN A 42 -10.54 -15.85 14.10
CA GLN A 42 -11.24 -14.82 14.88
C GLN A 42 -10.45 -14.43 16.14
N LEU A 43 -9.74 -15.38 16.76
CA LEU A 43 -8.86 -15.08 17.89
C LEU A 43 -7.67 -14.23 17.45
N VAL A 44 -7.07 -14.54 16.29
CA VAL A 44 -6.02 -13.70 15.69
C VAL A 44 -6.52 -12.29 15.40
N GLU A 45 -7.70 -12.15 14.79
CA GLU A 45 -8.32 -10.84 14.49
C GLU A 45 -8.55 -9.97 15.75
N SER A 46 -8.73 -10.59 16.93
CA SER A 46 -8.86 -9.85 18.19
C SER A 46 -7.56 -9.19 18.68
N HIS A 47 -6.43 -9.47 18.02
CA HIS A 47 -5.11 -8.88 18.29
C HIS A 47 -4.68 -7.87 17.22
N ASP A 48 -5.55 -7.53 16.25
CA ASP A 48 -5.34 -6.43 15.30
C ASP A 48 -6.03 -5.14 15.79
N PRO A 49 -5.29 -4.10 16.21
CA PRO A 49 -5.86 -2.84 16.70
C PRO A 49 -6.81 -2.14 15.73
N ASN A 50 -6.72 -2.41 14.42
CA ASN A 50 -7.57 -1.82 13.39
C ASN A 50 -8.94 -2.49 13.27
N LYS A 51 -9.17 -3.61 13.95
CA LYS A 51 -10.43 -4.37 13.90
C LYS A 51 -11.27 -4.10 15.14
N LYS A 52 -12.59 -4.09 14.94
CA LYS A 52 -13.57 -4.01 16.04
C LYS A 52 -13.40 -5.12 17.08
N ALA A 53 -12.93 -6.29 16.65
CA ALA A 53 -12.67 -7.45 17.52
C ALA A 53 -11.59 -7.18 18.58
N ALA A 54 -10.73 -6.18 18.39
CA ALA A 54 -9.67 -5.80 19.31
C ALA A 54 -10.07 -4.71 20.32
N SER A 55 -11.36 -4.41 20.50
CA SER A 55 -11.83 -3.38 21.44
C SER A 55 -11.30 -3.57 22.87
N GLY A 56 -11.15 -4.82 23.33
CA GLY A 56 -10.57 -5.17 24.63
C GLY A 56 -9.06 -5.43 24.64
N LEU A 57 -8.33 -5.10 23.58
CA LEU A 57 -6.89 -5.33 23.50
C LEU A 57 -6.13 -4.35 24.41
N ALA A 58 -5.27 -4.90 25.27
CA ALA A 58 -4.49 -4.11 26.23
C ALA A 58 -3.57 -3.09 25.52
N PRO A 59 -3.33 -1.91 26.11
CA PRO A 59 -2.53 -0.84 25.50
C PRO A 59 -1.13 -1.29 25.05
N LYS A 60 -0.47 -2.17 25.82
CA LYS A 60 0.87 -2.69 25.48
C LYS A 60 0.97 -3.31 24.08
N TRP A 61 -0.09 -4.01 23.65
CA TRP A 61 -0.12 -4.68 22.35
C TRP A 61 -0.39 -3.72 21.21
N ARG A 62 -1.12 -2.62 21.48
CA ARG A 62 -1.33 -1.55 20.49
C ARG A 62 -0.01 -0.82 20.22
N ILE A 63 0.73 -0.49 21.27
CA ILE A 63 2.06 0.14 21.16
C ILE A 63 2.99 -0.77 20.35
N LEU A 64 3.10 -2.05 20.71
CA LEU A 64 3.93 -3.01 19.98
C LEU A 64 3.54 -3.10 18.49
N PHE A 65 2.24 -3.12 18.20
CA PHE A 65 1.74 -3.17 16.82
C PHE A 65 2.16 -1.93 16.04
N ASP A 66 1.95 -0.74 16.60
CA ASP A 66 2.24 0.53 15.93
C ASP A 66 3.75 0.71 15.72
N GLU A 67 4.57 0.35 16.72
CA GLU A 67 6.02 0.35 16.62
C GLU A 67 6.51 -0.62 15.55
N THR A 68 6.03 -1.87 15.58
CA THR A 68 6.42 -2.89 14.59
C THR A 68 5.99 -2.49 13.18
N ARG A 69 4.78 -1.95 13.02
CA ARG A 69 4.26 -1.45 11.74
C ARG A 69 5.12 -0.33 11.21
N LYS A 70 5.47 0.63 12.07
CA LYS A 70 6.32 1.76 11.72
C LYS A 70 7.68 1.27 11.25
N THR A 71 8.34 0.39 12.01
CA THR A 71 9.62 -0.21 11.63
C THR A 71 9.51 -0.97 10.31
N PHE A 72 8.48 -1.78 10.10
CA PHE A 72 8.27 -2.51 8.84
C PHE A 72 8.14 -1.56 7.63
N LEU A 73 7.41 -0.46 7.79
CA LEU A 73 7.28 0.55 6.75
C LEU A 73 8.58 1.33 6.52
N GLU A 74 9.31 1.67 7.58
CA GLU A 74 10.60 2.36 7.50
C GLU A 74 11.68 1.47 6.86
N ASP A 75 11.63 0.15 7.07
CA ASP A 75 12.58 -0.82 6.50
C ASP A 75 12.48 -0.89 4.96
N THR A 76 11.36 -0.44 4.37
CA THR A 76 11.30 -0.26 2.90
C THR A 76 12.34 0.72 2.38
N ALA A 77 12.84 1.64 3.21
CA ALA A 77 13.94 2.53 2.87
C ALA A 77 15.29 1.80 2.80
N ALA A 78 15.46 0.67 3.49
CA ALA A 78 16.66 -0.16 3.36
C ALA A 78 16.68 -0.96 2.04
N ILE A 79 15.50 -1.25 1.47
CA ILE A 79 15.37 -1.94 0.19
C ILE A 79 15.79 -1.01 -0.94
N ALA A 80 17.00 -1.19 -1.47
CA ALA A 80 17.58 -0.27 -2.47
C ALA A 80 16.67 -0.03 -3.71
N ILE A 81 15.92 -1.05 -4.16
CA ILE A 81 15.02 -0.92 -5.31
C ILE A 81 13.81 0.01 -5.05
N SER A 82 13.49 0.33 -3.79
CA SER A 82 12.43 1.31 -3.47
C SER A 82 12.81 2.73 -3.90
N HIS A 83 14.11 3.04 -3.96
CA HIS A 83 14.63 4.35 -4.34
C HIS A 83 14.70 4.53 -5.86
N ARG A 84 14.07 5.60 -6.37
CA ARG A 84 14.08 5.96 -7.80
C ARG A 84 15.49 6.05 -8.38
N ALA A 85 16.41 6.67 -7.65
CA ALA A 85 17.80 6.83 -8.10
C ALA A 85 18.50 5.49 -8.37
N VAL A 86 18.20 4.46 -7.57
CA VAL A 86 18.78 3.12 -7.74
C VAL A 86 18.20 2.44 -8.97
N ARG A 87 16.88 2.52 -9.16
CA ARG A 87 16.20 1.95 -10.34
C ARG A 87 16.65 2.60 -11.63
N LEU A 88 16.76 3.93 -11.69
CA LEU A 88 17.26 4.64 -12.86
C LEU A 88 18.69 4.24 -13.23
N ARG A 89 19.59 4.08 -12.23
CA ARG A 89 20.95 3.57 -12.48
C ARG A 89 20.94 2.14 -13.01
N ALA A 90 20.01 1.29 -12.55
CA ALA A 90 19.86 -0.06 -13.07
C ALA A 90 19.34 -0.04 -14.52
N LEU A 91 18.33 0.77 -14.82
CA LEU A 91 17.79 0.96 -16.17
C LEU A 91 18.86 1.45 -17.14
N GLN A 92 19.69 2.41 -16.76
CA GLN A 92 20.83 2.88 -17.57
C GLN A 92 21.77 1.73 -17.94
N ARG A 93 22.26 0.97 -16.94
CA ARG A 93 23.18 -0.16 -17.21
C ARG A 93 22.55 -1.23 -18.12
N MET A 94 21.24 -1.47 -17.98
CA MET A 94 20.53 -2.40 -18.85
C MET A 94 20.40 -1.86 -20.28
N ALA A 95 20.16 -0.55 -20.43
CA ALA A 95 20.06 0.11 -21.73
C ALA A 95 21.42 0.07 -22.46
N ASP A 96 22.51 0.45 -21.79
CA ASP A 96 23.87 0.41 -22.34
C ASP A 96 24.23 -1.01 -22.84
N LYS A 97 23.86 -2.03 -22.06
CA LYS A 97 24.07 -3.43 -22.43
C LYS A 97 23.21 -3.84 -23.64
N ALA A 98 21.94 -3.43 -23.67
CA ALA A 98 21.04 -3.71 -24.79
C ALA A 98 21.54 -3.05 -26.09
N GLU A 99 22.03 -1.81 -26.02
CA GLU A 99 22.65 -1.09 -27.12
C GLU A 99 23.90 -1.80 -27.64
N THR A 100 24.80 -2.21 -26.72
CA THR A 100 26.02 -2.96 -27.05
C THR A 100 25.70 -4.29 -27.74
N MET A 101 24.60 -4.95 -27.35
CA MET A 101 24.12 -6.20 -27.97
C MET A 101 23.35 -5.99 -29.27
N GLY A 102 23.17 -4.74 -29.73
CA GLY A 102 22.38 -4.40 -30.92
C GLY A 102 20.87 -4.55 -30.74
N ASN A 103 20.38 -4.78 -29.52
CA ASN A 103 18.96 -4.92 -29.22
C ASN A 103 18.31 -3.55 -28.96
N MET A 104 18.16 -2.78 -30.03
CA MET A 104 17.63 -1.41 -29.98
C MET A 104 16.17 -1.36 -29.52
N SER A 105 15.38 -2.42 -29.77
CA SER A 105 14.00 -2.51 -29.28
C SER A 105 13.95 -2.54 -27.75
N LEU A 106 14.81 -3.35 -27.13
CA LEU A 106 14.91 -3.43 -25.67
C LEU A 106 15.46 -2.12 -25.08
N ALA A 107 16.48 -1.52 -25.72
CA ALA A 107 17.01 -0.23 -25.28
C ALA A 107 15.91 0.85 -25.27
N ALA A 108 15.10 0.94 -26.33
CA ALA A 108 13.97 1.87 -26.39
C ALA A 108 12.92 1.63 -25.28
N GLN A 109 12.64 0.37 -24.94
CA GLN A 109 11.74 0.02 -23.84
C GLN A 109 12.30 0.45 -22.47
N LEU A 110 13.60 0.24 -22.24
CA LEU A 110 14.26 0.64 -20.99
C LEU A 110 14.32 2.16 -20.83
N HIS A 111 14.59 2.88 -21.93
CA HIS A 111 14.53 4.36 -21.96
C HIS A 111 13.11 4.88 -21.68
N LYS A 112 12.09 4.23 -22.24
CA LYS A 112 10.68 4.55 -21.94
C LYS A 112 10.38 4.33 -20.45
N GLN A 113 10.79 3.20 -19.88
CA GLN A 113 10.57 2.90 -18.46
C GLN A 113 11.26 3.95 -17.56
N ALA A 114 12.47 4.39 -17.92
CA ALA A 114 13.17 5.46 -17.20
C ALA A 114 12.41 6.79 -17.28
N ALA A 115 11.88 7.15 -18.45
CA ALA A 115 11.07 8.35 -18.63
C ALA A 115 9.78 8.31 -17.79
N GLU A 116 9.11 7.16 -17.71
CA GLU A 116 7.91 6.98 -16.89
C GLU A 116 8.20 7.10 -15.38
N GLU A 117 9.33 6.58 -14.91
CA GLU A 117 9.78 6.75 -13.52
C GLU A 117 10.10 8.21 -13.16
N VAL A 118 10.67 8.97 -14.10
CA VAL A 118 10.95 10.40 -13.93
C VAL A 118 9.65 11.23 -14.00
N GLY A 119 8.76 10.90 -14.94
CA GLY A 119 7.49 11.58 -15.17
C GLY A 119 6.39 11.29 -14.17
N ASN A 120 6.70 10.64 -13.03
CA ASN A 120 5.76 10.29 -11.98
C ASN A 120 4.54 9.44 -12.45
N ALA A 121 4.68 8.70 -13.55
CA ALA A 121 3.60 7.92 -14.16
C ALA A 121 3.02 6.86 -13.20
N TYR A 122 3.84 6.39 -12.26
CA TYR A 122 3.51 5.37 -11.26
C TYR A 122 3.12 5.93 -9.90
N THR A 123 2.78 7.22 -9.82
CA THR A 123 2.30 7.85 -8.57
C THR A 123 0.80 8.08 -8.62
N ASN A 124 0.15 8.11 -7.45
CA ASN A 124 -1.27 8.48 -7.35
C ASN A 124 -1.53 9.97 -7.66
N ARG A 125 -0.49 10.76 -7.98
CA ARG A 125 -0.59 12.16 -8.35
C ARG A 125 -0.56 12.27 -9.88
N ARG A 126 -1.63 12.82 -10.46
CA ARG A 126 -1.67 13.21 -11.88
C ARG A 126 -1.68 14.73 -11.97
N GLU A 127 -0.65 15.28 -12.60
CA GLU A 127 -0.64 16.68 -13.01
C GLU A 127 -1.28 16.75 -14.39
N LEU A 128 -2.43 17.40 -14.47
CA LEU A 128 -3.18 17.58 -15.71
C LEU A 128 -2.94 19.00 -16.20
N THR A 129 -2.39 19.14 -17.39
CA THR A 129 -2.25 20.42 -18.10
C THR A 129 -3.17 20.42 -19.32
N GLY A 130 -3.60 21.62 -19.72
CA GLY A 130 -4.26 21.86 -20.99
C GLY A 130 -3.34 21.60 -22.17
N LYS A 131 -3.90 21.64 -23.38
CA LYS A 131 -3.17 21.44 -24.64
C LYS A 131 -1.92 22.33 -24.69
N ASP A 132 -0.79 21.76 -25.09
CA ASP A 132 0.52 22.43 -25.19
C ASP A 132 1.06 22.96 -23.83
N GLY A 133 0.66 22.35 -22.71
CA GLY A 133 1.09 22.74 -21.38
C GLY A 133 0.41 24.00 -20.84
N LYS A 134 -0.66 24.46 -21.50
CA LYS A 134 -1.47 25.60 -21.05
C LYS A 134 -2.32 25.24 -19.83
N ASP A 135 -2.90 26.23 -19.18
CA ASP A 135 -3.81 26.01 -18.05
C ASP A 135 -5.05 25.20 -18.48
N LEU A 136 -5.58 24.42 -17.55
CA LEU A 136 -6.87 23.75 -17.74
C LEU A 136 -7.97 24.80 -17.92
N PRO A 137 -8.97 24.54 -18.78
CA PRO A 137 -10.10 25.45 -18.92
C PRO A 137 -10.77 25.62 -17.56
N ALA A 138 -11.11 26.87 -17.23
CA ALA A 138 -11.84 27.18 -16.00
C ALA A 138 -13.13 26.34 -15.96
N PRO A 139 -13.51 25.81 -14.78
CA PRO A 139 -14.74 25.05 -14.65
C PRO A 139 -15.91 25.91 -15.15
N THR A 140 -16.74 25.34 -16.02
CA THR A 140 -17.93 26.04 -16.53
C THR A 140 -18.81 26.44 -15.36
N ALA A 141 -19.26 27.70 -15.34
CA ALA A 141 -20.15 28.20 -14.30
C ALA A 141 -21.38 27.29 -14.15
N PRO A 142 -21.83 27.01 -12.92
CA PRO A 142 -23.00 26.16 -12.70
C PRO A 142 -24.21 26.76 -13.43
N VAL A 143 -24.86 25.96 -14.26
CA VAL A 143 -26.11 26.33 -14.91
C VAL A 143 -27.17 26.45 -13.82
N THR A 144 -27.55 27.68 -13.48
CA THR A 144 -28.72 27.94 -12.63
C THR A 144 -29.96 27.54 -13.42
N ILE A 145 -30.49 26.36 -13.12
CA ILE A 145 -31.81 25.94 -13.60
C ILE A 145 -32.83 26.83 -12.90
N PHE A 146 -33.31 27.86 -13.60
CA PHE A 146 -34.51 28.57 -13.16
C PHE A 146 -35.68 27.60 -13.24
N GLN A 147 -36.26 27.21 -12.10
CA GLN A 147 -37.56 26.57 -12.08
C GLN A 147 -38.56 27.53 -12.72
N LEU A 148 -39.11 27.15 -13.87
CA LEU A 148 -40.28 27.81 -14.42
C LEU A 148 -41.40 27.72 -13.38
N PRO A 149 -42.07 28.83 -13.04
CA PRO A 149 -43.19 28.79 -12.11
C PRO A 149 -44.25 27.83 -12.65
N ASP A 150 -44.78 27.02 -11.74
CA ASP A 150 -45.76 25.99 -12.04
C ASP A 150 -47.02 26.68 -12.59
N ASN A 151 -47.28 26.52 -13.89
CA ASN A 151 -48.33 27.27 -14.60
C ASN A 151 -49.76 26.74 -14.30
N GLY A 152 -50.01 26.32 -13.07
CA GLY A 152 -51.35 26.18 -12.49
C GLY A 152 -52.38 25.46 -13.33
N ARG A 153 -51.99 24.42 -14.09
CA ARG A 153 -52.96 23.58 -14.81
C ARG A 153 -53.45 22.48 -13.87
N SER A 154 -54.55 22.77 -13.19
CA SER A 154 -55.51 21.79 -12.65
C SER A 154 -56.19 21.01 -13.76
#